data_AF-A0A2W4LBM8-F1
#
_entry.id   AF-A0A2W4LBM8-F1
#
_cell.length_a   1.000
_cell.length_b   1.000
_cell.length_c   1.000
_cell.angle_alpha   90.00
_cell.angle_beta   90.00
_cell.angle_gamma   90.00
#
_symmetry.space_group_name_H-M   'P 1'
#
loop_
_entity.id
_entity.type
_entity.pdbx_description
1 polymer ?
#
loop_
_entity_poly.entity_id
_entity_poly.type
_entity_poly.pdbx_seq_one_letter_code
_entity_poly.pdbx_strand_id
1 'polypeptide(L)'
;QRSLAEVTPQHRLDAAWAEGITLVGYDLAPQPVEQGGPADLALYWRTPLAPESGGNGFEPLVEVLDADGRPVAEAAPYCEPPNSEWYFQWLSGIGYRVDAGLAPGSYALRISLRNPSTGAALPMSDGRDALVIPGALNVGT
;
A
#
# COMPACT_ATOMS: atom_id res chain seq x y z
N GLN A 1 24.14 12.19 1.23
CA GLN A 1 24.10 10.72 1.03
C GLN A 1 23.54 10.10 2.29
N ARG A 2 22.22 9.81 2.32
CA ARG A 2 21.60 9.13 3.47
C ARG A 2 21.93 7.64 3.36
N SER A 3 22.54 7.08 4.40
CA SER A 3 22.86 5.66 4.48
C SER A 3 21.58 4.83 4.55
N LEU A 4 21.56 3.71 3.82
CA LEU A 4 20.44 2.75 3.66
C LEU A 4 19.97 2.05 4.96
N ALA A 5 20.48 2.42 6.13
CA ALA A 5 20.20 1.75 7.41
C ALA A 5 18.99 2.31 8.19
N GLU A 6 18.32 3.36 7.69
CA GLU A 6 17.37 4.14 8.52
C GLU A 6 16.01 4.44 7.86
N VAL A 7 15.53 3.66 6.89
CA VAL A 7 14.09 3.72 6.57
C VAL A 7 13.35 3.03 7.72
N THR A 8 12.82 3.83 8.63
CA THR A 8 11.89 3.38 9.66
C THR A 8 10.50 3.84 9.23
N PRO A 9 9.66 2.92 8.70
CA PRO A 9 8.28 3.26 8.40
C PRO A 9 7.61 3.84 9.65
N GLN A 10 6.79 4.87 9.45
CA GLN A 10 5.92 5.48 10.46
C GLN A 10 5.11 4.40 11.16
N HIS A 11 4.60 3.44 10.40
CA HIS A 11 3.90 2.26 10.89
C HIS A 11 4.64 0.99 10.49
N ARG A 12 5.34 0.39 11.46
CA ARG A 12 6.02 -0.89 11.27
C ARG A 12 5.03 -2.04 11.31
N LEU A 13 5.18 -2.94 10.34
CA LEU A 13 4.40 -4.17 10.17
C LEU A 13 5.36 -5.34 9.95
N ASP A 14 4.83 -6.56 10.01
CA ASP A 14 5.52 -7.77 9.58
C ASP A 14 4.48 -8.74 8.99
N ALA A 15 3.74 -8.24 7.99
CA ALA A 15 2.66 -8.99 7.38
C ALA A 15 3.20 -9.80 6.20
N ALA A 16 3.09 -11.13 6.28
CA ALA A 16 3.67 -12.04 5.31
C ALA A 16 2.61 -12.59 4.35
N TRP A 17 2.93 -12.55 3.06
CA TRP A 17 2.26 -13.24 1.98
C TRP A 17 3.01 -14.52 1.60
N ALA A 18 2.36 -15.38 0.85
CA ALA A 18 3.03 -16.48 0.16
C ALA A 18 4.18 -15.95 -0.73
N GLU A 19 5.02 -16.86 -1.23
CA GLU A 19 6.22 -16.52 -2.02
C GLU A 19 7.27 -15.67 -1.27
N GLY A 20 7.17 -15.59 0.07
CA GLY A 20 8.13 -14.85 0.91
C GLY A 20 8.01 -13.33 0.82
N ILE A 21 6.92 -12.81 0.26
CA ILE A 21 6.66 -11.37 0.16
C ILE A 21 6.19 -10.87 1.53
N THR A 22 6.81 -9.82 2.06
CA THR A 22 6.46 -9.24 3.37
C THR A 22 6.21 -7.74 3.23
N LEU A 23 5.10 -7.24 3.80
CA LEU A 23 4.93 -5.81 4.06
C LEU A 23 5.56 -5.48 5.42
N VAL A 24 6.66 -4.73 5.37
CA VAL A 24 7.47 -4.29 6.53
C VAL A 24 6.90 -3.05 7.19
N GLY A 25 6.06 -2.29 6.48
CA GLY A 25 5.40 -1.12 7.05
C GLY A 25 4.82 -0.21 5.99
N TYR A 26 4.32 0.94 6.44
CA TYR A 26 3.84 2.00 5.57
C TYR A 26 3.98 3.38 6.22
N ASP A 27 4.01 4.40 5.37
CA ASP A 27 3.85 5.80 5.73
C ASP A 27 2.53 6.30 5.13
N LEU A 28 1.83 7.18 5.84
CA LEU A 28 0.60 7.79 5.34
C LEU A 28 0.57 9.27 5.68
N ALA A 29 0.62 10.11 4.65
CA ALA A 29 0.61 11.57 4.80
C ALA A 29 -0.11 12.25 3.62
N PRO A 30 -0.69 13.45 3.79
CA PRO A 30 -0.97 14.08 5.07
C PRO A 30 -2.04 13.31 5.86
N GLN A 31 -2.14 13.59 7.15
CA GLN A 31 -3.24 13.15 8.01
C GLN A 31 -3.69 14.35 8.87
N PRO A 32 -4.94 14.83 8.71
CA PRO A 32 -5.95 14.39 7.75
C PRO A 32 -5.61 14.76 6.30
N VAL A 33 -6.20 14.03 5.35
CA VAL A 33 -6.21 14.35 3.92
C VAL A 33 -7.39 15.28 3.66
N GLU A 34 -7.21 16.35 2.91
CA GLU A 34 -8.32 17.21 2.49
C GLU A 34 -9.24 16.45 1.53
N GLN A 35 -10.55 16.68 1.60
CA GLN A 35 -11.48 16.15 0.60
C GLN A 35 -11.05 16.60 -0.81
N GLY A 36 -10.84 15.65 -1.72
CA GLY A 36 -10.30 15.97 -3.05
C GLY A 36 -8.79 16.06 -3.15
N GLY A 37 -8.09 16.10 -2.01
CA GLY A 37 -6.64 16.19 -1.93
C GLY A 37 -5.94 14.85 -2.16
N PRO A 38 -4.68 14.88 -2.63
CA PRO A 38 -3.86 13.67 -2.70
C PRO A 38 -3.52 13.16 -1.30
N ALA A 39 -3.60 11.84 -1.13
CA ALA A 39 -2.94 11.12 -0.05
C ALA A 39 -1.66 10.47 -0.59
N ASP A 40 -0.60 10.45 0.18
CA ASP A 40 0.61 9.71 -0.09
C ASP A 40 0.68 8.55 0.89
N LEU A 41 0.27 7.36 0.42
CA LEU A 41 0.53 6.09 1.08
C LEU A 41 1.80 5.50 0.50
N ALA A 42 2.85 5.30 1.28
CA ALA A 42 4.04 4.57 0.84
C ALA A 42 4.06 3.17 1.48
N LEU A 43 4.17 2.12 0.68
CA LEU A 43 4.21 0.74 1.17
C LEU A 43 5.64 0.19 1.12
N TYR A 44 6.12 -0.35 2.24
CA TYR A 44 7.48 -0.86 2.35
C TYR A 44 7.47 -2.39 2.27
N TRP A 45 7.78 -2.92 1.08
CA TRP A 45 7.84 -4.36 0.84
C TRP A 45 9.25 -4.94 0.96
N ARG A 46 9.33 -6.20 1.36
CA ARG A 46 10.52 -7.05 1.31
C ARG A 46 10.16 -8.31 0.55
N THR A 47 10.81 -8.59 -0.57
CA THR A 47 10.55 -9.79 -1.38
C THR A 47 11.86 -10.46 -1.83
N PRO A 48 11.89 -11.81 -1.92
CA PRO A 48 13.03 -12.53 -2.48
C PRO A 48 13.10 -12.47 -4.02
N LEU A 49 12.05 -11.99 -4.71
CA LEU A 49 11.97 -11.95 -6.17
C LEU A 49 12.79 -10.78 -6.74
N ALA A 50 13.60 -11.05 -7.76
CA ALA A 50 14.39 -10.05 -8.46
C ALA A 50 13.52 -9.24 -9.45
N PRO A 51 13.84 -7.96 -9.71
CA PRO A 51 13.02 -7.05 -10.52
C PRO A 51 13.11 -7.30 -12.02
N GLU A 52 14.23 -7.89 -12.43
CA GLU A 52 14.64 -8.12 -13.80
C GLU A 52 14.01 -9.40 -14.37
N SER A 53 13.23 -10.13 -13.56
CA SER A 53 12.30 -11.15 -14.02
C SER A 53 10.99 -10.48 -14.41
N GLY A 54 10.98 -9.82 -15.58
CA GLY A 54 9.80 -9.12 -16.10
C GLY A 54 8.51 -9.93 -15.93
N GLY A 55 7.58 -9.37 -15.16
CA GLY A 55 6.16 -9.72 -15.22
C GLY A 55 5.64 -10.81 -14.27
N ASN A 56 6.40 -11.30 -13.29
CA ASN A 56 5.88 -12.26 -12.30
C ASN A 56 6.23 -11.82 -10.87
N GLY A 57 5.29 -11.51 -9.98
CA GLY A 57 3.85 -11.57 -10.11
C GLY A 57 3.24 -10.97 -8.84
N PHE A 58 2.05 -10.41 -8.98
CA PHE A 58 1.27 -9.73 -7.96
C PHE A 58 1.58 -8.23 -7.79
N GLU A 59 0.53 -7.43 -7.96
CA GLU A 59 0.52 -5.98 -7.74
C GLU A 59 -0.32 -5.65 -6.49
N PRO A 60 0.10 -4.68 -5.67
CA PRO A 60 -0.69 -4.23 -4.54
C PRO A 60 -1.94 -3.46 -5.00
N LEU A 61 -3.12 -3.97 -4.63
CA LEU A 61 -4.39 -3.25 -4.66
C LEU A 61 -4.70 -2.71 -3.27
N VAL A 62 -5.01 -1.42 -3.20
CA VAL A 62 -5.40 -0.72 -1.96
C VAL A 62 -6.85 -0.30 -2.06
N GLU A 63 -7.69 -0.90 -1.21
CA GLU A 63 -9.11 -0.57 -1.08
C GLU A 63 -9.34 0.31 0.15
N VAL A 64 -10.20 1.31 0.02
CA VAL A 64 -10.67 2.17 1.10
C VAL A 64 -12.00 1.65 1.60
N LEU A 65 -12.10 1.36 2.90
CA LEU A 65 -13.28 0.77 3.52
C LEU A 65 -14.00 1.77 4.42
N ASP A 66 -15.33 1.76 4.38
CA ASP A 66 -16.17 2.48 5.34
C ASP A 66 -16.18 1.82 6.73
N ALA A 67 -16.94 2.41 7.67
CA ALA A 67 -17.07 1.91 9.04
C ALA A 67 -17.72 0.51 9.14
N ASP A 68 -18.46 0.08 8.13
CA ASP A 68 -19.05 -1.25 8.05
C ASP A 68 -18.11 -2.26 7.35
N GLY A 69 -16.92 -1.83 6.94
CA GLY A 69 -15.93 -2.66 6.25
C GLY A 69 -16.21 -2.86 4.75
N ARG A 70 -17.09 -2.06 4.15
CA ARG A 70 -17.40 -2.15 2.71
C ARG A 70 -16.43 -1.29 1.90
N PRO A 71 -15.93 -1.79 0.76
CA PRO A 71 -15.08 -1.00 -0.12
C PRO A 71 -15.92 0.14 -0.74
N VAL A 72 -15.45 1.37 -0.57
CA VAL A 72 -16.09 2.60 -1.08
C VAL A 72 -15.24 3.34 -2.10
N ALA A 73 -13.94 3.06 -2.12
CA ALA A 73 -13.01 3.54 -3.14
C ALA A 73 -11.81 2.60 -3.26
N GLU A 74 -11.04 2.77 -4.33
CA GLU A 74 -9.73 2.16 -4.49
C GLU A 74 -8.71 3.28 -4.66
N ALA A 75 -7.52 3.09 -4.10
CA ALA A 75 -6.44 4.04 -4.25
C ALA A 75 -5.66 3.67 -5.52
N ALA A 76 -5.43 4.65 -6.40
CA ALA A 76 -4.70 4.44 -7.64
C ALA A 76 -3.22 4.79 -7.47
N PRO A 77 -2.27 3.96 -7.95
CA PRO A 77 -0.86 4.30 -7.93
C PRO A 77 -0.61 5.58 -8.75
N TYR A 78 0.37 6.40 -8.35
CA TYR A 78 0.77 7.52 -9.21
C TYR A 78 1.30 7.03 -10.57
N CYS A 79 0.91 7.72 -11.66
CA CYS A 79 1.40 7.44 -13.01
C CYS A 79 2.93 7.64 -13.16
N GLU A 80 3.50 8.52 -12.33
CA GLU A 80 4.94 8.65 -12.11
C GLU A 80 5.14 8.51 -10.60
N PRO A 81 5.81 7.45 -10.11
CA PRO A 81 6.15 7.39 -8.69
C PRO A 81 6.95 8.67 -8.37
N PRO A 82 6.64 9.39 -7.26
CA PRO A 82 7.41 10.56 -6.90
C PRO A 82 8.88 10.15 -6.85
N ASN A 83 9.70 10.80 -7.68
CA ASN A 83 11.15 10.65 -7.85
C ASN A 83 11.89 10.01 -6.66
N SER A 84 11.80 8.69 -6.55
CA SER A 84 12.32 7.95 -5.40
C SER A 84 13.47 7.09 -5.88
N GLU A 85 14.68 7.63 -5.74
CA GLU A 85 15.93 6.86 -5.74
C GLU A 85 15.95 5.89 -4.54
N TRP A 86 15.21 4.79 -4.57
CA TRP A 86 15.21 3.80 -3.50
C TRP A 86 15.19 2.38 -4.07
N TYR A 87 16.30 2.01 -4.68
CA TYR A 87 16.62 0.63 -5.03
C TYR A 87 17.56 0.07 -3.96
N PHE A 88 17.07 -0.82 -3.09
CA PHE A 88 17.66 -2.13 -2.78
C PHE A 88 16.78 -2.87 -1.75
N GLN A 89 16.49 -4.15 -2.04
CA GLN A 89 15.51 -5.04 -1.37
C GLN A 89 14.03 -4.61 -1.49
N TRP A 90 13.60 -4.27 -2.72
CA TRP A 90 12.21 -4.14 -3.19
C TRP A 90 11.21 -3.39 -2.31
N LEU A 91 11.65 -2.31 -1.68
CA LEU A 91 10.78 -1.35 -0.99
C LEU A 91 10.19 -0.37 -2.02
N SER A 92 9.02 -0.68 -2.60
CA SER A 92 8.36 0.20 -3.57
C SER A 92 7.41 1.20 -2.88
N GLY A 93 7.87 2.44 -2.68
CA GLY A 93 7.02 3.55 -2.26
C GLY A 93 6.10 4.00 -3.38
N ILE A 94 5.04 3.24 -3.66
CA ILE A 94 4.00 3.66 -4.60
C ILE A 94 3.06 4.59 -3.85
N GLY A 95 3.13 5.90 -4.10
CA GLY A 95 2.11 6.81 -3.60
C GLY A 95 0.77 6.53 -4.28
N TYR A 96 -0.32 6.62 -3.51
CA TYR A 96 -1.66 6.28 -3.98
C TYR A 96 -2.63 7.45 -3.86
N ARG A 97 -3.22 7.88 -4.97
CA ARG A 97 -4.30 8.87 -4.93
C ARG A 97 -5.61 8.19 -4.54
N VAL A 98 -6.20 8.64 -3.44
CA VAL A 98 -7.57 8.29 -3.04
C VAL A 98 -8.54 9.26 -3.73
N ASP A 99 -9.68 8.74 -4.19
CA ASP A 99 -10.69 9.51 -4.93
C ASP A 99 -11.17 10.75 -4.16
N ALA A 100 -11.39 11.84 -4.90
CA ALA A 100 -11.91 13.10 -4.40
C ALA A 100 -13.35 13.05 -3.86
N GLY A 101 -14.10 12.00 -4.18
CA GLY A 101 -15.50 11.84 -3.80
C GLY A 101 -15.75 11.36 -2.37
N LEU A 102 -14.72 11.03 -1.58
CA LEU A 102 -14.92 10.57 -0.20
C LEU A 102 -15.47 11.70 0.67
N ALA A 103 -16.52 11.42 1.44
CA ALA A 103 -17.03 12.34 2.45
C ALA A 103 -16.00 12.48 3.59
N PRO A 104 -16.03 13.61 4.34
CA PRO A 104 -15.23 13.73 5.54
C PRO A 104 -15.54 12.60 6.53
N GLY A 105 -14.51 11.95 7.06
CA GLY A 105 -14.67 10.75 7.87
C GLY A 105 -13.37 9.98 8.07
N SER A 106 -13.48 8.84 8.76
CA SER A 106 -12.36 7.94 9.01
C SER A 106 -12.59 6.64 8.26
N TYR A 107 -11.60 6.21 7.50
CA TYR A 107 -11.68 5.04 6.62
C TYR A 107 -10.54 4.07 6.92
N ALA A 108 -10.83 2.78 6.84
CA ALA A 108 -9.78 1.76 6.93
C ALA A 108 -9.16 1.53 5.54
N LEU A 109 -7.90 1.08 5.51
CA LEU A 109 -7.21 0.71 4.28
C LEU A 109 -6.97 -0.79 4.26
N ARG A 110 -7.34 -1.44 3.17
CA ARG A 110 -7.13 -2.86 2.93
C ARG A 110 -6.18 -3.07 1.77
N ILE A 111 -5.15 -3.88 1.98
CA ILE A 111 -4.12 -4.21 1.00
C ILE A 111 -4.24 -5.68 0.61
N SER A 112 -4.30 -5.94 -0.69
CA SER A 112 -4.19 -7.28 -1.28
C SER A 112 -3.12 -7.30 -2.37
N LEU A 113 -2.50 -8.45 -2.59
CA LEU A 113 -1.56 -8.66 -3.70
C LEU A 113 -2.28 -9.45 -4.79
N ARG A 114 -2.42 -8.89 -6.01
CA ARG A 114 -3.25 -9.48 -7.07
C ARG A 114 -2.48 -9.75 -8.34
N ASN A 115 -2.69 -10.92 -8.93
CA ASN A 115 -2.09 -11.26 -10.22
C ASN A 115 -2.69 -10.32 -11.29
N PRO A 116 -1.88 -9.52 -11.99
CA PRO A 116 -2.42 -8.52 -12.93
C PRO A 116 -3.12 -9.14 -14.15
N SER A 117 -2.81 -10.40 -14.49
CA SER A 117 -3.45 -11.11 -15.61
C SER A 117 -4.76 -11.79 -15.23
N THR A 118 -4.90 -12.27 -13.99
CA THR A 118 -6.08 -13.05 -13.56
C THR A 118 -6.95 -12.38 -12.51
N GLY A 119 -6.45 -11.34 -11.83
CA GLY A 119 -7.07 -10.70 -10.67
C GLY A 119 -7.04 -11.53 -9.39
N ALA A 120 -6.51 -12.76 -9.43
CA ALA A 120 -6.46 -13.66 -8.28
C ALA A 120 -5.58 -13.08 -7.16
N ALA A 121 -6.07 -13.15 -5.92
CA ALA A 121 -5.29 -12.73 -4.76
C ALA A 121 -4.21 -13.77 -4.44
N LEU A 122 -3.02 -13.29 -4.12
CA LEU A 122 -2.01 -14.08 -3.43
C LEU A 122 -2.43 -14.18 -1.96
N PRO A 123 -2.62 -15.40 -1.42
CA PRO A 123 -2.92 -15.55 0.00
C PRO A 123 -1.77 -15.07 0.88
N MET A 124 -2.14 -14.53 2.03
CA MET A 124 -1.31 -14.32 3.19
C MET A 124 -0.84 -15.66 3.75
N SER A 125 0.26 -15.64 4.52
CA SER A 125 0.80 -16.84 5.18
C SER A 125 -0.17 -17.46 6.19
N ASP A 126 -1.17 -16.70 6.65
CA ASP A 126 -2.25 -17.16 7.52
C ASP A 126 -3.53 -17.58 6.78
N GLY A 127 -3.51 -17.59 5.44
CA GLY A 127 -4.61 -18.01 4.58
C GLY A 127 -5.65 -16.94 4.27
N ARG A 128 -5.52 -15.71 4.79
CA ARG A 128 -6.35 -14.57 4.34
C ARG A 128 -5.90 -14.07 2.98
N ASP A 129 -6.75 -13.36 2.25
CA ASP A 129 -6.38 -12.79 0.94
C ASP A 129 -5.94 -11.32 1.01
N ALA A 130 -6.11 -10.68 2.17
CA ALA A 130 -5.84 -9.26 2.35
C ALA A 130 -5.55 -8.89 3.82
N LEU A 131 -4.82 -7.79 3.99
CA LEU A 131 -4.51 -7.16 5.26
C LEU A 131 -5.27 -5.84 5.38
N VAL A 132 -6.03 -5.65 6.46
CA VAL A 132 -6.44 -4.30 6.88
C VAL A 132 -5.30 -3.73 7.72
N ILE A 133 -4.67 -2.65 7.25
CA ILE A 133 -3.56 -2.03 7.98
C ILE A 133 -4.09 -1.25 9.18
N PRO A 134 -3.32 -1.17 10.29
CA PRO A 134 -3.70 -0.36 11.44
C PRO A 134 -3.81 1.13 11.08
N GLY A 135 -4.42 1.93 11.95
CA GLY A 135 -4.68 3.34 11.66
C GLY A 135 -5.85 3.53 10.69
N ALA A 136 -6.06 4.79 10.30
CA ALA A 136 -7.14 5.16 9.41
C ALA A 136 -6.69 6.28 8.48
N LEU A 137 -7.24 6.27 7.27
CA LEU A 137 -7.24 7.42 6.38
C LEU A 137 -8.33 8.38 6.88
N ASN A 138 -7.91 9.51 7.46
CA ASN A 138 -8.85 10.55 7.89
C ASN A 138 -9.01 11.57 6.76
N VAL A 139 -10.24 11.77 6.30
CA VAL A 139 -10.62 12.77 5.30
C VAL A 139 -11.25 13.95 6.02
N GLY A 140 -10.65 15.13 5.90
CA GLY A 140 -11.13 16.41 6.41
C GLY A 140 -11.95 17.18 5.37
N THR A 141 -12.55 18.29 5.80
CA THR A 141 -13.23 19.27 4.94
C THR A 141 -12.24 20.18 4.24
#